data_AF-A0A935PGM7-F1
#
_entry.id   AF-A0A935PGM7-F1
#
_cell.length_a   1.000
_cell.length_b   1.000
_cell.length_c   1.000
_cell.angle_alpha   90.00
_cell.angle_beta   90.00
_cell.angle_gamma   90.00
#
_symmetry.space_group_name_H-M   'P 1'
#
loop_
_entity.id
_entity.type
_entity.pdbx_description
1 polymer ?
#
loop_
_entity_poly.entity_id
_entity_poly.type
_entity_poly.pdbx_seq_one_letter_code
_entity_poly.pdbx_strand_id
1 'polypeptide(L)'
;MIGKGDYEYAMPFYGERRPILIDLALKPDSRYEGTYVSTERQGTVLVGEAYMPALKGGQRYFHGTASILRDSSGNVVGAIESIRDITERRRMEEALRKREEELEHKSRNLEEMNTALRVLLKHREEDKSELEERILSNVKKLVVPYLEKLRKSRLSPEQASYVEILDDHLQDILSPFLRNLGTRHLNLTPKEIQVASLIREGRTSKEIADVLGVSARAVDFHQDNIRIKLGIKNKKANLRSFLLSTF
;
A
#
# COMPACT_ATOMS: atom_id res chain seq x y z
N MET A 1 22.70 -9.04 -56.00
CA MET A 1 23.76 -9.43 -56.96
C MET A 1 23.91 -10.93 -56.90
N ILE A 2 23.60 -11.64 -57.97
CA ILE A 2 23.82 -13.09 -58.09
C ILE A 2 25.06 -13.26 -58.97
N GLY A 3 26.00 -14.13 -58.56
CA GLY A 3 27.17 -14.49 -59.36
C GLY A 3 28.40 -13.58 -59.22
N LYS A 4 28.41 -12.63 -58.28
CA LYS A 4 29.61 -11.85 -57.94
C LYS A 4 30.25 -12.39 -56.65
N GLY A 5 31.54 -12.71 -56.71
CA GLY A 5 32.33 -13.21 -55.58
C GLY A 5 32.75 -12.12 -54.59
N ASP A 6 33.78 -12.39 -53.78
CA ASP A 6 34.39 -11.39 -52.87
C ASP A 6 33.39 -10.76 -51.87
N TYR A 7 32.42 -11.55 -51.38
CA TYR A 7 31.43 -11.11 -50.38
C TYR A 7 30.60 -9.86 -50.79
N GLU A 8 30.41 -9.61 -52.09
CA GLU A 8 29.72 -8.40 -52.57
C GLU A 8 28.25 -8.31 -52.10
N TYR A 9 27.65 -9.44 -51.73
CA TYR A 9 26.31 -9.51 -51.14
C TYR A 9 26.24 -8.93 -49.71
N ALA A 10 27.36 -8.74 -49.02
CA ALA A 10 27.41 -8.12 -47.69
C ALA A 10 27.30 -6.58 -47.75
N MET A 11 27.71 -5.97 -48.87
CA MET A 11 27.77 -4.51 -49.05
C MET A 11 26.46 -3.78 -48.72
N PRO A 12 25.27 -4.24 -49.15
CA PRO A 12 24.02 -3.56 -48.82
C PRO A 12 23.71 -3.55 -47.33
N PHE A 13 24.16 -4.57 -46.58
CA PHE A 13 23.83 -4.78 -45.17
C PHE A 13 24.85 -4.14 -44.23
N TYR A 14 26.14 -4.29 -44.54
CA TYR A 14 27.25 -3.89 -43.66
C TYR A 14 28.08 -2.72 -44.22
N GLY A 15 27.89 -2.32 -45.48
CA GLY A 15 28.67 -1.25 -46.12
C GLY A 15 30.10 -1.65 -46.51
N GLU A 16 30.53 -2.86 -46.15
CA GLU A 16 31.84 -3.42 -46.44
C GLU A 16 31.71 -4.87 -46.95
N ARG A 17 32.73 -5.34 -47.69
CA ARG A 17 32.83 -6.74 -48.13
C ARG A 17 33.38 -7.57 -46.98
N ARG A 18 32.58 -8.49 -46.47
CA ARG A 18 32.94 -9.35 -45.34
C ARG A 18 32.09 -10.62 -45.29
N PRO A 19 32.57 -11.68 -44.62
CA PRO A 19 31.74 -12.83 -44.29
C PRO A 19 30.50 -12.43 -43.49
N ILE A 20 29.34 -12.98 -43.88
CA ILE A 20 28.07 -12.86 -43.15
C ILE A 20 27.62 -14.23 -42.63
N LEU A 21 26.45 -14.29 -41.98
CA LEU A 21 26.03 -15.48 -41.22
C LEU A 21 26.05 -16.77 -42.06
N ILE A 22 25.65 -16.72 -43.33
CA ILE A 22 25.76 -17.87 -44.26
C ILE A 22 27.20 -18.38 -44.45
N ASP A 23 28.17 -17.46 -44.55
CA ASP A 23 29.59 -17.78 -44.68
C ASP A 23 30.14 -18.37 -43.39
N LEU A 24 29.74 -17.78 -42.26
CA LEU A 24 30.14 -18.22 -40.92
C LEU A 24 29.54 -19.58 -40.58
N ALA A 25 28.37 -19.91 -41.12
CA ALA A 25 27.80 -21.26 -41.02
C ALA A 25 28.72 -22.30 -41.64
N LEU A 26 29.25 -22.03 -42.84
CA LEU A 26 30.15 -22.91 -43.59
C LEU A 26 31.58 -22.92 -43.02
N LYS A 27 32.10 -21.75 -42.66
CA LYS A 27 33.46 -21.54 -42.16
C LYS A 27 33.43 -20.60 -40.96
N PRO A 28 33.39 -21.13 -39.73
CA PRO A 28 33.40 -20.32 -38.52
C PRO A 28 34.61 -19.37 -38.47
N ASP A 29 34.35 -18.10 -38.13
CA ASP A 29 35.38 -17.09 -37.89
C ASP A 29 34.94 -16.21 -36.72
N SER A 30 35.57 -16.42 -35.56
CA SER A 30 35.22 -15.77 -34.29
C SER A 30 35.33 -14.24 -34.35
N ARG A 31 36.18 -13.71 -35.23
CA ARG A 31 36.33 -12.25 -35.41
C ARG A 31 35.05 -11.62 -35.94
N TYR A 32 34.37 -12.30 -36.86
CA TYR A 32 33.13 -11.81 -37.45
C TYR A 32 31.90 -12.24 -36.65
N GLU A 33 31.89 -13.44 -36.06
CA GLU A 33 30.82 -13.85 -35.13
C GLU A 33 30.69 -12.86 -33.96
N GLY A 34 31.81 -12.38 -33.39
CA GLY A 34 31.81 -11.39 -32.30
C GLY A 34 31.28 -9.99 -32.66
N THR A 35 30.96 -9.71 -33.92
CA THR A 35 30.35 -8.44 -34.35
C THR A 35 28.83 -8.46 -34.37
N TYR A 36 28.22 -9.64 -34.25
CA TYR A 36 26.78 -9.77 -34.10
C TYR A 36 26.39 -9.44 -32.66
N VAL A 37 25.15 -8.99 -32.47
CA VAL A 37 24.57 -8.75 -31.15
C VAL A 37 24.50 -10.06 -30.36
N SER A 38 24.23 -11.15 -31.06
CA SER A 38 24.30 -12.50 -30.52
C SER A 38 24.55 -13.50 -31.66
N THR A 39 25.20 -14.61 -31.34
CA THR A 39 25.31 -15.78 -32.22
C THR A 39 25.13 -17.04 -31.41
N GLU A 40 24.41 -18.02 -31.95
CA GLU A 40 24.22 -19.33 -31.35
C GLU A 40 24.36 -20.41 -32.43
N ARG A 41 25.20 -21.42 -32.16
CA ARG A 41 25.40 -22.54 -33.08
C ARG A 41 24.79 -23.80 -32.50
N GLN A 42 23.88 -24.40 -33.26
CA GLN A 42 23.24 -25.67 -32.95
C GLN A 42 23.48 -26.65 -34.11
N GLY A 43 24.56 -27.43 -34.00
CA GLY A 43 24.96 -28.37 -35.05
C GLY A 43 25.28 -27.67 -36.38
N THR A 44 24.45 -27.92 -37.39
CA THR A 44 24.58 -27.33 -38.75
C THR A 44 23.89 -25.97 -38.90
N VAL A 45 23.21 -25.50 -37.85
CA VAL A 45 22.48 -24.23 -37.84
C VAL A 45 23.27 -23.18 -37.06
N LEU A 46 23.42 -22.00 -37.64
CA LEU A 46 23.96 -20.81 -36.99
C LEU A 46 22.86 -19.74 -36.99
N VAL A 47 22.47 -19.32 -35.80
CA VAL A 47 21.52 -18.23 -35.58
C VAL A 47 22.30 -17.00 -35.14
N GLY A 48 21.90 -15.82 -35.57
CA GLY A 48 22.50 -14.59 -35.06
C GLY A 48 21.61 -13.38 -35.22
N GLU A 49 21.76 -12.42 -34.32
CA GLU A 49 21.14 -11.11 -34.45
C GLU A 49 22.18 -10.07 -34.86
N ALA A 50 21.92 -9.35 -35.95
CA ALA A 50 22.81 -8.32 -36.45
C ALA A 50 22.17 -6.94 -36.29
N TYR A 51 23.00 -5.96 -35.92
CA TYR A 51 22.63 -4.55 -35.92
C TYR A 51 23.25 -3.85 -37.13
N MET A 52 22.42 -3.23 -37.95
CA MET A 52 22.81 -2.61 -39.22
C MET A 52 22.40 -1.13 -39.22
N PRO A 53 23.26 -0.22 -38.74
CA PRO A 53 22.96 1.21 -38.67
C PRO A 53 22.96 1.91 -40.03
N ALA A 54 23.67 1.36 -41.03
CA ALA A 54 23.90 1.96 -42.34
C ALA A 54 22.94 1.48 -43.45
N LEU A 55 22.02 0.56 -43.15
CA LEU A 55 21.08 0.04 -44.13
C LEU A 55 20.07 1.13 -44.55
N LYS A 56 19.69 1.16 -45.84
CA LYS A 56 18.68 2.11 -46.35
C LYS A 56 17.40 2.02 -45.52
N GLY A 57 16.99 3.15 -44.92
CA GLY A 57 15.85 3.22 -44.00
C GLY A 57 16.23 3.31 -42.53
N GLY A 58 17.52 3.46 -42.21
CA GLY A 58 18.01 3.76 -40.86
C GLY A 58 18.43 2.52 -40.06
N GLN A 59 18.58 2.70 -38.75
CA GLN A 59 19.02 1.66 -37.82
C GLN A 59 18.03 0.49 -37.76
N ARG A 60 18.49 -0.70 -38.16
CA ARG A 60 17.69 -1.94 -38.16
C ARG A 60 18.39 -3.08 -37.45
N TYR A 61 17.56 -3.96 -36.90
CA TYR A 61 17.97 -5.23 -36.33
C TYR A 61 17.41 -6.37 -37.16
N PHE A 62 18.27 -7.34 -37.47
CA PHE A 62 17.88 -8.54 -38.19
C PHE A 62 18.19 -9.78 -37.39
N HIS A 63 17.25 -10.71 -37.41
CA HIS A 63 17.44 -12.09 -36.96
C HIS A 63 17.73 -12.97 -38.17
N GLY A 64 18.93 -13.53 -38.22
CA GLY A 64 19.38 -14.45 -39.25
C GLY A 64 19.40 -15.88 -38.74
N THR A 65 19.02 -16.82 -39.61
CA THR A 65 19.26 -18.26 -39.40
C THR A 65 19.90 -18.83 -40.66
N ALA A 66 21.15 -19.25 -40.55
CA ALA A 66 21.90 -19.91 -41.59
C ALA A 66 22.03 -21.42 -41.32
N SER A 67 21.93 -22.25 -42.36
CA SER A 67 22.02 -23.70 -42.25
C SER A 67 22.81 -24.30 -43.40
N ILE A 68 23.72 -25.23 -43.08
CA ILE A 68 24.51 -25.95 -44.07
C ILE A 68 23.63 -26.99 -44.78
N LEU A 69 23.71 -27.03 -46.11
CA LEU A 69 23.05 -28.01 -46.96
C LEU A 69 24.01 -29.14 -47.31
N ARG A 70 23.55 -30.39 -47.20
CA ARG A 70 24.33 -31.60 -47.52
C ARG A 70 23.63 -32.45 -48.58
N ASP A 71 24.40 -33.10 -49.43
CA ASP A 71 23.89 -34.13 -50.33
C ASP A 71 23.57 -35.44 -49.59
N SER A 72 23.04 -36.43 -50.30
CA SER A 72 22.74 -37.77 -49.77
C SER A 72 23.96 -38.53 -49.27
N SER A 73 25.16 -38.13 -49.70
CA SER A 73 26.44 -38.72 -49.30
C SER A 73 27.06 -38.00 -48.10
N GLY A 74 26.41 -36.95 -47.57
CA GLY A 74 26.85 -36.16 -46.43
C GLY A 74 27.81 -35.03 -46.77
N ASN A 75 28.14 -34.81 -48.05
CA ASN A 75 29.03 -33.72 -48.47
C ASN A 75 28.30 -32.39 -48.42
N VAL A 76 29.00 -31.32 -48.02
CA VAL A 76 28.44 -29.97 -48.01
C VAL A 76 28.30 -29.47 -49.45
N VAL A 77 27.08 -29.16 -49.85
CA VAL A 77 26.76 -28.63 -51.20
C VAL A 77 26.39 -27.15 -51.20
N GLY A 78 26.19 -26.56 -50.02
CA GLY A 78 25.93 -25.13 -49.89
C GLY A 78 25.44 -24.76 -48.50
N ALA A 79 24.85 -23.58 -48.39
CA ALA A 79 24.13 -23.14 -47.22
C ALA A 79 22.93 -22.30 -47.65
N ILE A 80 21.95 -22.17 -46.75
CA ILE A 80 20.80 -21.28 -46.90
C ILE A 80 20.72 -20.36 -45.69
N GLU A 81 20.33 -19.12 -45.89
CA GLU A 81 20.08 -18.16 -44.83
C GLU A 81 18.68 -17.55 -44.97
N SER A 82 17.97 -17.42 -43.85
CA SER A 82 16.76 -16.62 -43.75
C SER A 82 17.01 -15.44 -42.83
N ILE A 83 16.56 -14.25 -43.25
CA ILE A 83 16.77 -13.00 -42.53
C ILE A 83 15.40 -12.38 -42.26
N ARG A 84 15.14 -12.02 -41.00
CA ARG A 84 13.91 -11.37 -40.55
C ARG A 84 14.23 -10.03 -39.91
N ASP A 85 13.57 -8.96 -40.35
CA ASP A 85 13.62 -7.67 -39.67
C ASP A 85 12.90 -7.79 -38.31
N ILE A 86 13.62 -7.53 -37.22
CA ILE A 86 13.09 -7.58 -35.84
C ILE A 86 13.10 -6.20 -35.19
N THR A 87 13.29 -5.12 -35.98
CA THR A 87 13.44 -3.76 -35.47
C THR A 87 12.21 -3.31 -34.69
N GLU A 88 11.01 -3.49 -35.24
CA GLU A 88 9.76 -3.10 -34.55
C GLU A 88 9.54 -3.89 -33.27
N ARG A 89 9.83 -5.20 -33.30
CA ARG A 89 9.74 -6.07 -32.14
C ARG A 89 10.64 -5.57 -31.00
N ARG A 90 11.92 -5.32 -31.26
CA ARG A 90 12.85 -4.81 -30.23
C ARG A 90 12.43 -3.44 -29.71
N ARG A 91 11.96 -2.54 -30.57
CA ARG A 91 11.44 -1.22 -30.15
C ARG A 91 10.23 -1.35 -29.22
N MET A 92 9.31 -2.27 -29.52
CA MET A 92 8.15 -2.54 -28.68
C MET A 92 8.56 -3.15 -27.34
N GLU A 93 9.48 -4.13 -27.33
CA GLU A 93 10.00 -4.74 -26.10
C GLU A 93 10.73 -3.72 -25.22
N GLU A 94 11.57 -2.85 -25.80
CA GLU A 94 12.24 -1.78 -25.05
C GLU A 94 11.27 -0.72 -24.52
N ALA A 95 10.26 -0.34 -25.30
CA ALA A 95 9.23 0.60 -24.87
C ALA A 95 8.38 0.01 -23.72
N LEU A 96 8.06 -1.28 -23.80
CA LEU A 96 7.36 -2.00 -22.74
C LEU A 96 8.21 -2.03 -21.46
N ARG A 97 9.48 -2.44 -21.57
CA ARG A 97 10.41 -2.49 -20.44
C ARG A 97 10.55 -1.13 -19.73
N LYS A 98 10.67 -0.04 -20.49
CA LYS A 98 10.71 1.32 -19.93
C LYS A 98 9.41 1.68 -19.20
N ARG A 99 8.25 1.31 -19.75
CA ARG A 99 6.97 1.54 -19.10
C ARG A 99 6.80 0.73 -17.82
N GLU A 100 7.27 -0.52 -17.80
CA GLU A 100 7.27 -1.37 -16.61
C GLU A 100 8.12 -0.73 -15.51
N GLU A 101 9.35 -0.31 -15.82
CA GLU A 101 10.23 0.41 -14.90
C GLU A 101 9.55 1.70 -14.35
N GLU A 102 8.95 2.50 -15.23
CA GLU A 102 8.22 3.72 -14.82
C GLU A 102 7.02 3.41 -13.91
N LEU A 103 6.26 2.35 -14.20
CA LEU A 103 5.11 1.94 -13.39
C LEU A 103 5.54 1.43 -12.02
N GLU A 104 6.62 0.66 -11.95
CA GLU A 104 7.19 0.20 -10.67
C GLU A 104 7.66 1.37 -9.80
N HIS A 105 8.31 2.38 -10.40
CA HIS A 105 8.67 3.60 -9.69
C HIS A 105 7.45 4.38 -9.19
N LYS A 106 6.42 4.54 -10.04
CA LYS A 106 5.16 5.21 -9.62
C LYS A 106 4.44 4.44 -8.53
N SER A 107 4.40 3.11 -8.60
CA SER A 107 3.75 2.26 -7.58
C SER A 107 4.42 2.43 -6.23
N ARG A 108 5.77 2.36 -6.18
CA ARG A 108 6.53 2.60 -4.95
C ARG A 108 6.27 3.99 -4.36
N ASN A 109 6.32 5.03 -5.18
CA ASN A 109 6.03 6.40 -4.74
C ASN A 109 4.59 6.54 -4.19
N LEU A 110 3.62 5.88 -4.81
CA LEU A 110 2.23 5.89 -4.33
C LEU A 110 2.08 5.16 -2.99
N GLU A 111 2.77 4.04 -2.79
CA GLU A 111 2.76 3.30 -1.53
C GLU A 111 3.37 4.12 -0.38
N GLU A 112 4.49 4.79 -0.64
CA GLU A 112 5.13 5.69 0.32
C GLU A 112 4.21 6.86 0.69
N MET A 113 3.62 7.52 -0.31
CA MET A 113 2.68 8.63 -0.10
C MET A 113 1.45 8.20 0.70
N ASN A 114 0.87 7.03 0.36
CA ASN A 114 -0.27 6.47 1.09
C ASN A 114 0.08 6.17 2.55
N THR A 115 1.29 5.68 2.80
CA THR A 115 1.77 5.40 4.17
C THR A 115 1.93 6.71 4.95
N ALA A 116 2.58 7.72 4.36
CA ALA A 116 2.70 9.03 4.97
C ALA A 116 1.33 9.66 5.28
N LEU A 117 0.38 9.58 4.36
CA LEU A 117 -0.98 10.09 4.56
C LEU A 117 -1.70 9.38 5.71
N ARG A 118 -1.58 8.05 5.81
CA ARG A 118 -2.17 7.29 6.93
C ARG A 118 -1.58 7.70 8.28
N VAL A 119 -0.27 7.90 8.35
CA VAL A 119 0.41 8.36 9.57
C VAL A 119 -0.06 9.76 9.95
N LEU A 120 -0.13 10.69 8.99
CA LEU A 120 -0.62 12.05 9.22
C LEU A 120 -2.08 12.08 9.67
N LEU A 121 -2.95 11.26 9.06
CA LEU A 121 -4.35 11.15 9.48
C LEU A 121 -4.49 10.62 10.90
N LYS A 122 -3.68 9.62 11.28
CA LYS A 122 -3.65 9.09 12.63
C LYS A 122 -3.21 10.16 13.64
N HIS A 123 -2.12 10.86 13.35
CA HIS A 123 -1.61 11.91 14.23
C HIS A 123 -2.60 13.07 14.38
N ARG A 124 -3.25 13.49 13.28
CA ARG A 124 -4.31 14.52 13.33
C ARG A 124 -5.47 14.13 14.24
N GLU A 125 -5.87 12.87 14.24
CA GLU A 125 -6.95 12.37 15.11
C GLU A 125 -6.52 12.29 16.58
N GLU A 126 -5.25 11.97 16.83
CA GLU A 126 -4.63 11.99 18.17
C GLU A 126 -4.58 13.42 18.71
N ASP A 127 -4.03 14.37 17.96
CA ASP A 127 -3.95 15.79 18.34
C ASP A 127 -5.33 16.39 18.63
N LYS A 128 -6.31 16.06 17.78
CA LYS A 128 -7.70 16.49 17.98
C LYS A 128 -8.23 15.96 19.32
N SER A 129 -8.02 14.68 19.60
CA SER A 129 -8.50 14.06 20.84
C SER A 129 -7.82 14.66 22.08
N GLU A 130 -6.52 14.93 22.02
CA GLU A 130 -5.78 15.59 23.10
C GLU A 130 -6.33 17.00 23.38
N LEU A 131 -6.59 17.76 22.31
CA LEU A 131 -7.20 19.09 22.44
C LEU A 131 -8.58 19.01 23.08
N GLU A 132 -9.41 18.05 22.66
CA GLU A 132 -10.75 17.83 23.21
C GLU A 132 -10.72 17.50 24.71
N GLU A 133 -9.83 16.59 25.13
CA GLU A 133 -9.61 16.24 26.54
C GLU A 133 -9.14 17.43 27.37
N ARG A 134 -8.21 18.21 26.83
CA ARG A 134 -7.67 19.40 27.49
C ARG A 134 -8.75 20.46 27.72
N ILE A 135 -9.59 20.72 26.71
CA ILE A 135 -10.72 21.66 26.83
C ILE A 135 -11.69 21.19 27.91
N LEU A 136 -12.10 19.92 27.87
CA LEU A 136 -13.03 19.37 28.85
C LEU A 136 -12.48 19.44 30.28
N SER A 137 -11.21 19.08 30.45
CA SER A 137 -10.50 19.16 31.73
C SER A 137 -10.47 20.59 32.25
N ASN A 138 -10.13 21.56 31.41
CA ASN A 138 -10.09 22.98 31.78
C ASN A 138 -11.47 23.50 32.17
N VAL A 139 -12.52 23.19 31.40
CA VAL A 139 -13.87 23.65 31.73
C VAL A 139 -14.37 23.04 33.05
N LYS A 140 -14.17 21.73 33.24
CA LYS A 140 -14.54 21.04 34.50
C LYS A 140 -13.77 21.56 35.72
N LYS A 141 -12.51 21.98 35.56
CA LYS A 141 -11.67 22.47 36.66
C LYS A 141 -11.82 23.97 36.92
N LEU A 142 -12.06 24.76 35.88
CA LEU A 142 -11.96 26.23 35.94
C LEU A 142 -13.31 26.94 35.80
N VAL A 143 -14.33 26.33 35.19
CA VAL A 143 -15.63 26.97 34.94
C VAL A 143 -16.72 26.36 35.82
N VAL A 144 -16.90 25.03 35.73
CA VAL A 144 -17.95 24.30 36.45
C VAL A 144 -17.97 24.58 37.97
N PRO A 145 -16.83 24.63 38.69
CA PRO A 145 -16.86 24.88 40.14
C PRO A 145 -17.42 26.26 40.51
N TYR A 146 -17.29 27.25 39.63
CA TYR A 146 -17.82 28.59 39.86
C TYR A 146 -19.29 28.71 39.47
N LEU A 147 -19.75 28.03 38.41
CA LEU A 147 -21.18 27.89 38.10
C LEU A 147 -21.92 27.23 39.27
N GLU A 148 -21.36 26.17 39.85
CA GLU A 148 -21.91 25.50 41.03
C GLU A 148 -21.93 26.40 42.27
N LYS A 149 -20.89 27.23 42.48
CA LYS A 149 -20.87 28.23 43.57
C LYS A 149 -21.93 29.30 43.37
N LEU A 150 -22.12 29.79 42.15
CA LEU A 150 -23.14 30.79 41.82
C LEU A 150 -24.55 30.22 42.05
N ARG A 151 -24.83 28.99 41.60
CA ARG A 151 -26.11 28.30 41.84
C ARG A 151 -26.47 28.15 43.32
N LYS A 152 -25.46 27.98 44.17
CA LYS A 152 -25.64 27.86 45.64
C LYS A 152 -25.73 29.20 46.36
N SER A 153 -25.50 30.31 45.65
CA SER A 153 -25.59 31.66 46.23
C SER A 153 -27.04 32.18 46.19
N ARG A 154 -27.31 33.27 46.93
CA ARG A 154 -28.61 33.96 46.85
C ARG A 154 -28.64 34.83 45.59
N LEU A 155 -29.13 34.25 44.49
CA LEU A 155 -29.34 34.94 43.22
C LEU A 155 -30.74 35.56 43.15
N SER A 156 -30.88 36.69 42.43
CA SER A 156 -32.19 37.16 42.01
C SER A 156 -32.79 36.21 40.95
N PRO A 157 -34.13 36.24 40.71
CA PRO A 157 -34.75 35.41 39.68
C PRO A 157 -34.15 35.60 38.28
N GLU A 158 -33.81 36.84 37.93
CA GLU A 158 -33.19 37.16 36.63
C GLU A 158 -31.75 36.61 36.54
N GLN A 159 -30.96 36.74 37.61
CA GLN A 159 -29.61 36.19 37.68
C GLN A 159 -29.59 34.66 37.62
N ALA A 160 -30.56 34.00 38.28
CA ALA A 160 -30.71 32.55 38.21
C ALA A 160 -30.98 32.08 36.77
N SER A 161 -31.85 32.79 36.04
CA SER A 161 -32.12 32.51 34.63
C SER A 161 -30.86 32.63 33.76
N TYR A 162 -30.03 33.66 33.96
CA TYR A 162 -28.76 33.77 33.24
C TYR A 162 -27.80 32.61 33.54
N VAL A 163 -27.73 32.16 34.80
CA VAL A 163 -26.87 31.03 35.18
C VAL A 163 -27.35 29.71 34.56
N GLU A 164 -28.66 29.47 34.50
CA GLU A 164 -29.22 28.29 33.81
C GLU A 164 -28.89 28.31 32.31
N ILE A 165 -29.12 29.44 31.63
CA ILE A 165 -28.80 29.58 30.19
C ILE A 165 -27.30 29.34 29.94
N LEU A 166 -26.43 29.84 30.82
CA LEU A 166 -24.99 29.64 30.71
C LEU A 166 -24.58 28.17 30.93
N ASP A 167 -25.21 27.47 31.88
CA ASP A 167 -24.96 26.04 32.11
C ASP A 167 -25.42 25.23 30.90
N ASP A 168 -26.63 25.48 30.38
CA ASP A 168 -27.17 24.82 29.19
C ASP A 168 -26.26 25.02 27.97
N HIS A 169 -25.88 26.26 27.65
CA HIS A 169 -24.95 26.53 26.56
C HIS A 169 -23.58 25.87 26.78
N LEU A 170 -23.09 25.82 28.02
CA LEU A 170 -21.83 25.15 28.31
C LEU A 170 -21.96 23.64 28.11
N GLN A 171 -23.06 23.01 28.53
CA GLN A 171 -23.32 21.59 28.27
C GLN A 171 -23.43 21.32 26.77
N ASP A 172 -24.10 22.17 26.01
CA ASP A 172 -24.20 22.05 24.54
C ASP A 172 -22.84 22.15 23.87
N ILE A 173 -22.00 23.12 24.28
CA ILE A 173 -20.63 23.27 23.80
C ILE A 173 -19.78 22.06 24.17
N LEU A 174 -19.94 21.49 25.37
CA LEU A 174 -19.19 20.31 25.82
C LEU A 174 -19.71 19.01 25.21
N SER A 175 -20.95 18.97 24.73
CA SER A 175 -21.60 17.75 24.23
C SER A 175 -20.83 17.03 23.12
N PRO A 176 -20.21 17.70 22.12
CA PRO A 176 -19.44 17.02 21.08
C PRO A 176 -18.17 16.37 21.65
N PHE A 177 -17.52 17.03 22.62
CA PHE A 177 -16.34 16.53 23.31
C PHE A 177 -16.67 15.29 24.16
N LEU A 178 -17.83 15.29 24.83
CA LEU A 178 -18.31 14.14 25.61
C LEU A 178 -18.72 12.96 24.73
N ARG A 179 -19.31 13.21 23.55
CA ARG A 179 -19.64 12.17 22.57
C ARG A 179 -18.39 11.50 22.01
N ASN A 180 -17.36 12.27 21.68
CA ASN A 180 -16.11 11.73 21.12
C ASN A 180 -15.31 10.91 22.16
N LEU A 181 -15.34 11.28 23.44
CA LEU A 181 -14.82 10.44 24.52
C LEU A 181 -15.57 9.10 24.64
N GLY A 182 -16.89 9.12 24.44
CA GLY A 182 -17.70 7.90 24.35
C GLY A 182 -17.37 7.04 23.12
N THR A 183 -16.92 7.64 22.01
CA THR A 183 -16.58 6.90 20.77
C THR A 183 -15.24 6.17 20.85
N ARG A 184 -14.28 6.61 21.66
CA ARG A 184 -13.10 5.77 21.95
C ARG A 184 -13.45 4.63 22.90
N HIS A 185 -14.50 4.77 23.70
CA HIS A 185 -14.66 3.99 24.93
C HIS A 185 -16.13 3.59 25.22
N LEU A 186 -16.79 3.03 24.19
CA LEU A 186 -18.00 2.21 24.26
C LEU A 186 -19.26 2.93 24.77
N ASN A 187 -20.41 2.69 24.11
CA ASN A 187 -21.71 3.31 24.39
C ASN A 187 -22.34 2.89 25.74
N LEU A 188 -21.58 2.97 26.83
CA LEU A 188 -21.99 2.67 28.18
C LEU A 188 -22.80 3.84 28.75
N THR A 189 -23.90 3.52 29.41
CA THR A 189 -24.71 4.49 30.17
C THR A 189 -23.95 4.96 31.42
N PRO A 190 -24.32 6.10 32.04
CA PRO A 190 -23.66 6.56 33.27
C PRO A 190 -23.61 5.51 34.39
N LYS A 191 -24.65 4.68 34.54
CA LYS A 191 -24.68 3.60 35.53
C LYS A 191 -23.75 2.45 35.16
N GLU A 192 -23.63 2.12 33.88
CA GLU A 192 -22.68 1.12 33.38
C GLU A 192 -21.23 1.58 33.51
N ILE A 193 -20.94 2.87 33.34
CA ILE A 193 -19.60 3.45 33.59
C ILE A 193 -19.22 3.30 35.07
N GLN A 194 -20.13 3.61 35.99
CA GLN A 194 -19.90 3.44 37.43
C GLN A 194 -19.62 1.97 37.79
N VAL A 195 -20.42 1.05 37.26
CA VAL A 195 -20.24 -0.39 37.48
C VAL A 195 -18.90 -0.86 36.89
N ALA A 196 -18.54 -0.44 35.67
CA ALA A 196 -17.27 -0.79 35.04
C ALA A 196 -16.04 -0.29 35.84
N SER A 197 -16.10 0.92 36.41
CA SER A 197 -15.02 1.46 37.26
C SER A 197 -14.78 0.61 38.49
N LEU A 198 -15.84 0.23 39.20
CA LEU A 198 -15.74 -0.58 40.42
C LEU A 198 -15.28 -2.02 40.15
N ILE A 199 -15.64 -2.58 39.00
CA ILE A 199 -15.11 -3.88 38.53
C ILE A 199 -13.61 -3.78 38.27
N ARG A 200 -13.12 -2.67 37.69
CA ARG A 200 -11.69 -2.43 37.45
C ARG A 200 -10.89 -2.44 38.75
N GLU A 201 -11.43 -1.79 39.78
CA GLU A 201 -10.90 -1.78 41.15
C GLU A 201 -10.88 -3.16 41.84
N GLY A 202 -11.57 -4.16 41.28
CA GLY A 202 -11.58 -5.52 41.81
C GLY A 202 -12.70 -5.81 42.82
N ARG A 203 -13.69 -4.92 42.92
CA ARG A 203 -14.87 -5.15 43.77
C ARG A 203 -15.76 -6.26 43.23
N THR A 204 -16.38 -7.01 44.12
CA THR A 204 -17.37 -8.05 43.82
C THR A 204 -18.74 -7.46 43.50
N SER A 205 -19.62 -8.20 42.81
CA SER A 205 -20.99 -7.74 42.52
C SER A 205 -21.76 -7.34 43.80
N LYS A 206 -21.47 -7.99 44.93
CA LYS A 206 -22.09 -7.68 46.23
C LYS A 206 -21.61 -6.33 46.78
N GLU A 207 -20.30 -6.07 46.77
CA GLU A 207 -19.74 -4.80 47.21
C GLU A 207 -20.15 -3.64 46.30
N ILE A 208 -20.27 -3.89 44.98
CA ILE A 208 -20.75 -2.90 44.01
C ILE A 208 -22.22 -2.55 44.30
N ALA A 209 -23.04 -3.56 44.59
CA ALA A 209 -24.44 -3.39 44.97
C ALA A 209 -24.59 -2.51 46.21
N ASP A 210 -23.77 -2.79 47.25
CA ASP A 210 -23.75 -2.02 48.49
C ASP A 210 -23.34 -0.55 48.26
N VAL A 211 -22.31 -0.30 47.43
CA VAL A 211 -21.84 1.06 47.09
C VAL A 211 -22.87 1.85 46.28
N LEU A 212 -23.56 1.20 45.35
CA LEU A 212 -24.47 1.86 44.42
C LEU A 212 -25.93 1.92 44.89
N GLY A 213 -26.24 1.32 46.05
CA GLY A 213 -27.59 1.25 46.60
C GLY A 213 -28.55 0.43 45.74
N VAL A 214 -28.07 -0.63 45.07
CA VAL A 214 -28.86 -1.49 44.18
C VAL A 214 -28.71 -2.96 44.56
N SER A 215 -29.50 -3.86 43.98
CA SER A 215 -29.34 -5.30 44.22
C SER A 215 -28.17 -5.88 43.42
N ALA A 216 -27.54 -6.96 43.93
CA ALA A 216 -26.49 -7.69 43.20
C ALA A 216 -26.96 -8.14 41.80
N ARG A 217 -28.25 -8.51 41.67
CA ARG A 217 -28.85 -8.88 40.38
C ARG A 217 -28.89 -7.73 39.38
N ALA A 218 -29.07 -6.49 39.85
CA ALA A 218 -29.01 -5.30 39.00
C ALA A 218 -27.57 -5.02 38.54
N VAL A 219 -26.58 -5.28 39.39
CA VAL A 219 -25.17 -5.20 38.99
C VAL A 219 -24.84 -6.22 37.89
N ASP A 220 -25.30 -7.46 38.04
CA ASP A 220 -25.10 -8.51 37.03
C ASP A 220 -25.76 -8.13 35.69
N PHE A 221 -26.96 -7.54 35.72
CA PHE A 221 -27.61 -7.01 34.52
C PHE A 221 -26.78 -5.91 33.83
N HIS A 222 -26.21 -4.96 34.59
CA HIS A 222 -25.32 -3.96 34.02
C HIS A 222 -24.02 -4.58 33.48
N GLN A 223 -23.45 -5.60 34.14
CA GLN A 223 -22.29 -6.35 33.63
C GLN A 223 -22.55 -7.02 32.28
N ASP A 224 -23.74 -7.61 32.10
CA ASP A 224 -24.14 -8.21 30.83
C ASP A 224 -24.30 -7.17 29.72
N ASN A 225 -24.90 -6.03 30.03
CA ASN A 225 -25.03 -4.93 29.08
C ASN A 225 -23.67 -4.35 28.68
N ILE A 226 -22.76 -4.22 29.66
CA ILE A 226 -21.37 -3.85 29.40
C ILE A 226 -20.76 -4.89 28.46
N ARG A 227 -20.82 -6.19 28.75
CA ARG A 227 -20.27 -7.25 27.87
C ARG A 227 -20.84 -7.23 26.45
N ILE A 228 -22.14 -6.94 26.28
CA ILE A 228 -22.79 -6.76 24.97
C ILE A 228 -22.15 -5.60 24.23
N LYS A 229 -22.10 -4.43 24.88
CA LYS A 229 -21.60 -3.18 24.30
C LYS A 229 -20.10 -3.26 23.99
N LEU A 230 -19.33 -3.99 24.82
CA LEU A 230 -17.92 -4.33 24.64
C LEU A 230 -17.66 -5.39 23.55
N GLY A 231 -18.69 -6.02 22.98
CA GLY A 231 -18.50 -7.08 21.97
C GLY A 231 -17.85 -8.36 22.51
N ILE A 232 -17.97 -8.61 23.83
CA ILE A 232 -17.36 -9.77 24.50
C ILE A 232 -18.37 -10.73 25.13
N LYS A 233 -19.68 -10.53 24.95
CA LYS A 233 -20.74 -11.39 25.54
C LYS A 233 -20.50 -12.88 25.32
N ASN A 234 -20.08 -13.28 24.12
CA ASN A 234 -19.92 -14.68 23.73
C ASN A 234 -18.45 -15.14 23.71
N LYS A 235 -17.53 -14.34 24.25
CA LYS A 235 -16.10 -14.69 24.33
C LYS A 235 -15.80 -15.20 25.73
N LYS A 236 -14.88 -16.16 25.88
CA LYS A 236 -14.29 -16.57 27.18
C LYS A 236 -13.37 -15.48 27.78
N ALA A 237 -13.75 -14.22 27.62
CA ALA A 237 -13.01 -13.06 28.10
C ALA A 237 -13.49 -12.69 29.51
N ASN A 238 -12.53 -12.50 30.42
CA ASN A 238 -12.78 -11.92 31.73
C ASN A 238 -13.05 -10.42 31.57
N LEU A 239 -14.21 -9.95 32.05
CA LEU A 239 -14.63 -8.55 31.90
C LEU A 239 -13.64 -7.58 32.57
N ARG A 240 -13.11 -7.89 33.75
CA ARG A 240 -12.13 -7.05 34.44
C ARG A 240 -10.81 -6.96 33.68
N SER A 241 -10.28 -8.10 33.24
CA SER A 241 -9.04 -8.12 32.44
C SER A 241 -9.20 -7.37 31.12
N PHE A 242 -10.38 -7.43 30.50
CA PHE A 242 -10.70 -6.68 29.29
C PHE A 242 -10.76 -5.17 29.56
N LEU A 243 -11.43 -4.78 30.65
CA LEU A 243 -11.50 -3.37 31.07
C LEU A 243 -10.12 -2.79 31.41
N LEU A 244 -9.20 -3.57 31.97
CA LEU A 244 -7.82 -3.15 32.28
C LEU A 244 -6.90 -3.04 31.05
N SER A 245 -7.23 -3.72 29.95
CA SER A 245 -6.43 -3.71 28.70
C SER A 245 -6.97 -2.77 27.64
N THR A 246 -8.21 -2.31 27.79
CA THR A 246 -8.92 -1.45 26.83
C THR A 246 -9.01 0.01 27.30
N PHE A 247 -8.80 0.28 28.60
CA PHE A 247 -8.97 1.58 29.29
C PHE A 247 -7.91 1.84 30.35
#